data_AF-A0A524KG65-F1
#
_entry.id   AF-A0A524KG65-F1
#
_cell.length_a   1.000
_cell.length_b   1.000
_cell.length_c   1.000
_cell.angle_alpha   90.00
_cell.angle_beta   90.00
_cell.angle_gamma   90.00
#
_symmetry.space_group_name_H-M   'P 1'
#
loop_
_entity.id
_entity.type
_entity.pdbx_description
1 polymer ?
#
loop_
_entity_poly.entity_id
_entity_poly.type
_entity_poly.pdbx_seq_one_letter_code
_entity_poly.pdbx_strand_id
1 'polypeptide(L)'
;MTSKSSDSTNLRGWHVHKFGGTSLGDADCFRRVADILLDEPVARQAVVVSAMARTTDALLGLVAAAEQSAPDIATRIDAIATRYQSTVLALVKQKHGSDEILKSFRSDLEDLRDVLRAIALVRQAGDRSRDLIAGYGEIWSSRLLAAYL
;
A
#
# COMPACT_ATOMS: atom_id res chain seq x y z
N MET A 1 40.12 -33.95 -3.81
CA MET A 1 39.87 -32.54 -4.17
C MET A 1 39.12 -32.53 -5.49
N THR A 2 37.79 -32.44 -5.44
CA THR A 2 36.97 -32.19 -6.63
C THR A 2 36.17 -30.94 -6.33
N SER A 3 36.52 -29.85 -7.01
CA SER A 3 35.86 -28.56 -6.88
C SER A 3 34.40 -28.72 -7.28
N LYS A 4 33.49 -28.33 -6.37
CA LYS A 4 32.13 -27.97 -6.76
C LYS A 4 32.25 -26.72 -7.60
N SER A 5 32.06 -26.87 -8.92
CA SER A 5 31.80 -25.75 -9.81
C SER A 5 30.56 -25.03 -9.29
N SER A 6 30.76 -23.81 -8.78
CA SER A 6 29.69 -22.87 -8.45
C SER A 6 28.78 -22.69 -9.66
N ASP A 7 27.53 -23.09 -9.49
CA ASP A 7 26.45 -23.01 -10.47
C ASP A 7 26.20 -21.53 -10.82
N SER A 8 26.79 -21.05 -11.91
CA SER A 8 26.70 -19.67 -12.41
C SER A 8 25.40 -19.40 -13.18
N THR A 9 24.41 -20.28 -13.04
CA THR A 9 23.32 -20.43 -14.01
C THR A 9 22.05 -19.65 -13.67
N ASN A 10 22.01 -18.85 -12.59
CA ASN A 10 20.76 -18.17 -12.20
C ASN A 10 20.85 -16.64 -11.97
N LEU A 11 21.93 -15.97 -12.42
CA LEU A 11 22.05 -14.50 -12.31
C LEU A 11 21.22 -13.70 -13.34
N ARG A 12 20.47 -14.38 -14.21
CA ARG A 12 19.67 -13.73 -15.29
C ARG A 12 18.14 -13.89 -15.14
N GLY A 13 17.69 -14.71 -14.20
CA GLY A 13 16.27 -14.90 -13.90
C GLY A 13 15.68 -13.74 -13.10
N TRP A 14 14.38 -13.51 -13.23
CA TRP A 14 13.66 -12.64 -12.30
C TRP A 14 13.37 -13.40 -11.01
N HIS A 15 13.67 -12.80 -9.87
CA HIS A 15 13.13 -13.25 -8.59
C HIS A 15 11.89 -12.43 -8.23
N VAL A 16 10.80 -13.08 -7.83
CA VAL A 16 9.55 -12.41 -7.52
C VAL A 16 9.24 -12.56 -6.04
N HIS A 17 9.20 -11.44 -5.31
CA HIS A 17 8.83 -11.39 -3.90
C HIS A 17 7.37 -11.00 -3.76
N LYS A 18 6.65 -11.67 -2.86
CA LYS A 18 5.31 -11.24 -2.45
C LYS A 18 5.28 -10.96 -0.96
N PHE A 19 4.90 -9.73 -0.60
CA PHE A 19 4.70 -9.32 0.80
C PHE A 19 3.21 -9.11 1.10
N GLY A 20 2.71 -9.78 2.14
CA GLY A 20 1.33 -9.60 2.60
C GLY A 20 1.15 -8.35 3.47
N GLY A 21 -0.09 -8.01 3.80
CA GLY A 21 -0.37 -6.80 4.56
C GLY A 21 0.26 -6.78 5.96
N THR A 22 0.40 -7.93 6.61
CA THR A 22 1.12 -8.06 7.90
C THR A 22 2.60 -7.73 7.77
N SER A 23 3.22 -8.01 6.62
CA SER A 23 4.61 -7.62 6.31
C SER A 23 4.74 -6.11 6.02
N LEU A 24 3.64 -5.37 5.93
CA LEU A 24 3.56 -3.94 5.59
C LEU A 24 2.69 -3.20 6.61
N GLY A 25 2.70 -3.64 7.88
CA GLY A 25 1.81 -3.11 8.92
C GLY A 25 2.14 -1.69 9.38
N ASP A 26 3.42 -1.35 9.42
CA ASP A 26 3.96 -0.08 9.92
C ASP A 26 5.36 0.17 9.33
N ALA A 27 5.98 1.30 9.69
CA ALA A 27 7.30 1.66 9.19
C ALA A 27 8.36 0.60 9.46
N ASP A 28 8.38 -0.02 10.64
CA ASP A 28 9.37 -1.05 10.97
C ASP A 28 9.20 -2.29 10.09
N CYS A 29 7.96 -2.66 9.76
CA CYS A 29 7.67 -3.71 8.79
C CYS A 29 8.23 -3.39 7.40
N PHE A 30 8.02 -2.17 6.90
CA PHE A 30 8.60 -1.74 5.61
C PHE A 30 10.12 -1.78 5.61
N ARG A 31 10.78 -1.39 6.72
CA ARG A 31 12.25 -1.48 6.83
C ARG A 31 12.72 -2.93 6.70
N ARG A 32 12.10 -3.87 7.42
CA ARG A 32 12.43 -5.29 7.30
C ARG A 32 12.22 -5.84 5.88
N VAL A 33 11.18 -5.39 5.18
CA VAL A 33 10.97 -5.77 3.77
C VAL A 33 12.07 -5.21 2.88
N ALA A 34 12.48 -3.96 3.08
CA ALA A 34 13.58 -3.37 2.33
C ALA A 34 14.91 -4.09 2.59
N ASP A 35 15.20 -4.43 3.86
CA ASP A 35 16.41 -5.19 4.20
C ASP A 35 16.45 -6.53 3.44
N ILE A 36 15.34 -7.27 3.39
CA ILE A 36 15.24 -8.53 2.61
C ILE A 36 15.54 -8.31 1.13
N LEU A 37 15.03 -7.21 0.55
CA LEU A 37 15.21 -6.91 -0.88
C LEU A 37 16.64 -6.47 -1.19
N LEU A 38 17.23 -5.64 -0.32
CA LEU A 38 18.56 -5.05 -0.50
C LEU A 38 19.70 -6.04 -0.20
N ASP A 39 19.50 -6.99 0.71
CA ASP A 39 20.51 -8.00 1.06
C ASP A 39 20.60 -9.14 0.03
N GLU A 40 19.67 -9.20 -0.92
CA GLU A 40 19.61 -10.33 -1.84
C GLU A 40 20.54 -10.14 -3.06
N PRO A 41 21.47 -11.07 -3.34
CA PRO A 41 22.47 -10.93 -4.39
C PRO A 41 21.93 -11.35 -5.78
N VAL A 42 20.77 -10.83 -6.19
CA VAL A 42 20.16 -11.08 -7.51
C VAL A 42 20.06 -9.80 -8.34
N ALA A 43 20.32 -9.90 -9.64
CA ALA A 43 20.35 -8.73 -10.52
C ALA A 43 18.96 -8.20 -10.92
N ARG A 44 17.90 -8.99 -10.77
CA ARG A 44 16.53 -8.64 -11.20
C ARG A 44 15.50 -9.13 -10.20
N GLN A 45 14.84 -8.20 -9.53
CA GLN A 45 13.74 -8.48 -8.59
C GLN A 45 12.45 -7.81 -9.06
N ALA A 46 11.33 -8.52 -8.91
CA ALA A 46 9.99 -7.97 -8.99
C ALA A 46 9.33 -8.11 -7.61
N VAL A 47 8.63 -7.06 -7.18
CA VAL A 47 8.01 -7.01 -5.85
C VAL A 47 6.51 -6.81 -6.00
N VAL A 48 5.74 -7.72 -5.40
CA VAL A 48 4.28 -7.65 -5.30
C VAL A 48 3.91 -7.40 -3.86
N VAL A 49 3.18 -6.31 -3.60
CA VAL A 49 2.73 -5.94 -2.26
C VAL A 49 1.21 -5.97 -2.16
N SER A 50 0.71 -6.42 -1.01
CA SER A 50 -0.67 -6.16 -0.60
C SER A 50 -0.77 -4.78 0.06
N ALA A 51 -1.98 -4.26 0.24
CA ALA A 51 -2.20 -3.10 1.09
C ALA A 51 -1.60 -3.28 2.50
N MET A 52 -1.25 -2.17 3.15
CA MET A 52 -0.83 -2.17 4.56
C MET A 52 -1.86 -2.91 5.43
N ALA A 53 -1.42 -3.60 6.49
CA ALA A 53 -2.29 -4.42 7.34
C ALA A 53 -3.60 -3.69 7.69
N ARG A 54 -4.74 -4.35 7.53
CA ARG A 54 -6.10 -3.83 7.84
C ARG A 54 -6.59 -2.67 6.97
N THR A 55 -5.80 -2.15 6.03
CA THR A 55 -6.21 -1.04 5.17
C THR A 55 -7.33 -1.44 4.23
N THR A 56 -7.26 -2.61 3.58
CA THR A 56 -8.35 -3.12 2.72
C THR A 56 -9.67 -3.25 3.49
N ASP A 57 -9.64 -3.82 4.69
CA ASP A 57 -10.82 -3.95 5.55
C ASP A 57 -11.39 -2.58 5.93
N ALA A 58 -10.53 -1.60 6.24
CA ALA A 58 -10.96 -0.24 6.56
C ALA A 58 -11.61 0.46 5.36
N LEU A 59 -11.04 0.30 4.16
CA LEU A 59 -11.55 0.85 2.91
C LEU A 59 -12.90 0.25 2.53
N LEU A 60 -13.05 -1.08 2.62
CA LEU A 60 -14.34 -1.75 2.41
C LEU A 60 -15.36 -1.38 3.49
N GLY A 61 -14.91 -1.16 4.72
CA GLY A 61 -15.73 -0.63 5.80
C GLY A 61 -16.28 0.76 5.51
N LEU A 62 -15.53 1.63 4.81
CA LEU A 62 -16.04 2.92 4.33
C LEU A 62 -17.16 2.75 3.30
N VAL A 63 -17.04 1.78 2.39
CA VAL A 63 -18.09 1.48 1.41
C VAL A 63 -19.38 1.06 2.11
N ALA A 64 -19.29 0.11 3.04
CA ALA A 64 -20.45 -0.35 3.80
C ALA A 64 -21.08 0.77 4.63
N ALA A 65 -20.25 1.64 5.21
CA ALA A 65 -20.71 2.83 5.95
C ALA A 65 -21.41 3.83 5.02
N ALA A 66 -20.90 4.04 3.80
CA ALA A 66 -21.54 4.92 2.80
C ALA A 66 -22.89 4.38 2.34
N GLU A 67 -23.03 3.08 2.08
CA GLU A 67 -24.33 2.46 1.74
C GLU A 67 -25.39 2.73 2.82
N GLN A 68 -24.97 2.79 4.09
CA GLN A 68 -25.82 3.11 5.24
C GLN A 68 -25.93 4.62 5.53
N SER A 69 -25.18 5.46 4.82
CA SER A 69 -24.92 6.88 5.15
C SER A 69 -24.63 7.11 6.62
N ALA A 70 -23.69 6.32 7.14
CA ALA A 70 -23.21 6.49 8.50
C ALA A 70 -22.57 7.88 8.67
N PRO A 71 -22.78 8.55 9.82
CA PRO A 71 -22.26 9.90 10.07
C PRO A 71 -20.74 9.93 10.34
N ASP A 72 -20.11 8.77 10.57
CA ASP A 72 -18.72 8.63 11.02
C ASP A 72 -17.71 8.39 9.88
N ILE A 73 -18.14 8.46 8.61
CA ILE A 73 -17.30 8.23 7.43
C ILE A 73 -16.07 9.15 7.43
N ALA A 74 -16.25 10.44 7.76
CA ALA A 74 -15.15 11.39 7.82
C ALA A 74 -14.08 10.97 8.84
N THR A 75 -14.49 10.60 10.06
CA THR A 75 -13.60 10.12 11.11
C THR A 75 -12.85 8.84 10.72
N ARG A 76 -13.53 7.92 10.00
CA ARG A 76 -12.90 6.70 9.48
C ARG A 76 -11.83 7.00 8.42
N ILE A 77 -12.10 7.96 7.52
CA ILE A 77 -11.11 8.43 6.53
C ILE A 77 -9.91 9.06 7.25
N ASP A 78 -10.15 9.89 8.27
CA ASP A 78 -9.09 10.56 9.03
C ASP A 78 -8.19 9.55 9.77
N ALA A 79 -8.76 8.44 10.27
CA ALA A 79 -7.99 7.36 10.88
C ALA A 79 -7.04 6.67 9.87
N ILE A 80 -7.53 6.39 8.65
CA ILE A 80 -6.70 5.85 7.55
C ILE A 80 -5.61 6.86 7.19
N ALA A 81 -5.97 8.13 7.03
CA ALA A 81 -5.06 9.20 6.65
C ALA A 81 -3.93 9.38 7.69
N THR A 82 -4.28 9.44 8.98
CA THR A 82 -3.33 9.60 10.08
C THR A 82 -2.32 8.45 10.12
N ARG A 83 -2.80 7.21 9.98
CA ARG A 83 -1.94 6.03 9.98
C ARG A 83 -1.00 6.00 8.77
N TYR A 84 -1.50 6.31 7.58
CA TYR A 84 -0.65 6.35 6.39
C TYR A 84 0.38 7.48 6.48
N GLN A 85 -0.04 8.70 6.84
CA GLN A 85 0.83 9.87 6.98
C GLN A 85 1.97 9.63 7.98
N SER A 86 1.66 9.11 9.16
CA SER A 86 2.69 8.78 10.16
C SER A 86 3.70 7.76 9.65
N THR A 87 3.25 6.76 8.89
CA THR A 87 4.13 5.75 8.27
C THR A 87 5.03 6.37 7.21
N VAL A 88 4.49 7.23 6.33
CA VAL A 88 5.27 7.94 5.30
C VAL A 88 6.37 8.79 5.94
N LEU A 89 6.02 9.60 6.95
CA LEU A 89 6.97 10.48 7.63
C LEU A 89 8.05 9.71 8.41
N ALA A 90 7.76 8.50 8.87
CA ALA A 90 8.73 7.64 9.55
C ALA A 90 9.70 6.90 8.61
N LEU A 91 9.34 6.76 7.32
CA LEU A 91 10.14 6.07 6.30
C LEU A 91 10.92 7.04 5.41
N VAL A 92 10.24 8.03 4.84
CA VAL A 92 10.80 8.91 3.81
C VAL A 92 11.26 10.22 4.44
N LYS A 93 12.54 10.25 4.85
CA LYS A 93 13.14 11.39 5.56
C LYS A 93 13.37 12.61 4.67
N GLN A 94 13.55 12.43 3.36
CA GLN A 94 13.64 13.57 2.45
C GLN A 94 12.28 14.25 2.35
N LYS A 95 12.22 15.53 2.73
CA LYS A 95 10.98 16.31 2.74
C LYS A 95 10.29 16.32 1.37
N HIS A 96 11.06 16.48 0.29
CA HIS A 96 10.48 16.51 -1.05
C HIS A 96 9.79 15.19 -1.44
N GLY A 97 10.42 14.04 -1.14
CA GLY A 97 9.84 12.72 -1.44
C GLY A 97 8.60 12.43 -0.61
N SER A 98 8.60 12.76 0.69
CA SER A 98 7.41 12.61 1.53
C SER A 98 6.27 13.54 1.08
N ASP A 99 6.56 14.79 0.70
CA ASP A 99 5.55 15.74 0.21
C ASP A 99 4.86 15.24 -1.07
N GLU A 100 5.59 14.64 -2.01
CA GLU A 100 5.03 14.08 -3.25
C GLU A 100 4.09 12.90 -2.99
N ILE A 101 4.52 11.93 -2.17
CA ILE A 101 3.67 10.78 -1.79
C ILE A 101 2.40 11.25 -1.10
N LEU A 102 2.53 12.18 -0.15
CA LEU A 102 1.39 12.73 0.58
C LEU A 102 0.46 13.55 -0.31
N LYS A 103 0.99 14.23 -1.34
CA LYS A 103 0.18 14.93 -2.33
C LYS A 103 -0.66 13.95 -3.16
N SER A 104 -0.06 12.90 -3.70
CA SER A 104 -0.81 11.86 -4.44
C SER A 104 -1.84 11.17 -3.55
N PHE A 105 -1.47 10.83 -2.31
CA PHE A 105 -2.40 10.24 -1.34
C PHE A 105 -3.59 11.15 -1.02
N ARG A 106 -3.38 12.47 -0.88
CA ARG A 106 -4.49 13.42 -0.67
C ARG A 106 -5.44 13.46 -1.87
N SER A 107 -4.92 13.45 -3.10
CA SER A 107 -5.74 13.35 -4.32
C SER A 107 -6.57 12.07 -4.34
N ASP A 108 -5.94 10.93 -4.03
CA ASP A 108 -6.64 9.63 -3.95
C ASP A 108 -7.76 9.66 -2.89
N LEU A 109 -7.55 10.35 -1.75
CA LEU A 109 -8.58 10.53 -0.73
C LEU A 109 -9.71 11.48 -1.16
N GLU A 110 -9.45 12.44 -2.03
CA GLU A 110 -10.48 13.31 -2.62
C GLU A 110 -11.37 12.49 -3.56
N ASP A 111 -10.76 11.73 -4.47
CA ASP A 111 -11.48 10.82 -5.37
C ASP A 111 -12.32 9.79 -4.59
N LEU A 112 -11.73 9.17 -3.57
CA LEU A 112 -12.43 8.24 -2.69
C LEU A 112 -13.64 8.90 -2.00
N ARG A 113 -13.52 10.16 -1.55
CA ARG A 113 -14.66 10.88 -0.94
C ARG A 113 -15.79 11.10 -1.92
N ASP A 114 -15.47 11.42 -3.17
CA ASP A 114 -16.50 11.63 -4.20
C ASP A 114 -17.23 10.34 -4.57
N VAL A 115 -16.51 9.22 -4.66
CA VAL A 115 -17.13 7.90 -4.85
C VAL A 115 -18.02 7.52 -3.66
N LEU A 116 -17.55 7.73 -2.42
CA LEU A 116 -18.35 7.44 -1.22
C LEU A 116 -19.60 8.33 -1.13
N ARG A 117 -19.51 9.60 -1.53
CA ARG A 117 -20.69 10.50 -1.62
C ARG A 117 -21.71 9.96 -2.62
N ALA A 118 -21.27 9.54 -3.80
CA ALA A 118 -22.16 8.93 -4.79
C ALA A 118 -22.83 7.66 -4.25
N ILE A 119 -22.08 6.79 -3.57
CA ILE A 119 -22.63 5.59 -2.93
C ILE A 119 -23.65 5.95 -1.85
N ALA A 120 -23.40 6.98 -1.04
CA ALA A 120 -24.33 7.42 -0.01
C ALA A 120 -25.66 7.97 -0.57
N LEU A 121 -25.61 8.61 -1.75
CA LEU A 121 -26.82 9.07 -2.45
C LEU A 121 -27.64 7.91 -3.02
N VAL A 122 -26.97 6.91 -3.61
CA VAL A 122 -27.62 5.74 -4.24
C VAL A 122 -27.97 4.65 -3.23
N ARG A 123 -27.35 4.66 -2.04
CA ARG A 123 -27.46 3.63 -0.99
C ARG A 123 -27.01 2.23 -1.40
N GLN A 124 -26.22 2.15 -2.46
CA GLN A 124 -25.70 0.90 -2.99
C GLN A 124 -24.38 1.16 -3.72
N ALA A 125 -23.39 0.33 -3.44
CA ALA A 125 -22.16 0.27 -4.21
C ALA A 125 -22.23 -0.85 -5.26
N GLY A 126 -21.72 -0.59 -6.45
CA GLY A 126 -21.41 -1.64 -7.43
C GLY A 126 -20.03 -2.24 -7.18
N ASP A 127 -19.78 -3.42 -7.75
CA ASP A 127 -18.50 -4.15 -7.59
C ASP A 127 -17.31 -3.30 -8.03
N ARG A 128 -17.45 -2.57 -9.14
CA ARG A 128 -16.42 -1.65 -9.63
C ARG A 128 -16.04 -0.57 -8.60
N SER A 129 -16.99 -0.06 -7.83
CA SER A 129 -16.70 0.95 -6.80
C SER A 129 -16.01 0.33 -5.58
N ARG A 130 -16.38 -0.92 -5.22
CA ARG A 130 -15.71 -1.68 -4.16
C ARG A 130 -14.26 -1.98 -4.53
N ASP A 131 -14.03 -2.46 -5.75
CA ASP A 131 -12.70 -2.80 -6.25
C ASP A 131 -11.80 -1.56 -6.36
N LEU A 132 -12.34 -0.45 -6.86
CA LEU A 132 -11.62 0.83 -6.91
C LEU A 132 -11.19 1.28 -5.51
N ILE A 133 -12.14 1.28 -4.56
CA ILE A 133 -11.88 1.76 -3.20
C ILE A 133 -10.87 0.84 -2.48
N ALA A 134 -11.01 -0.48 -2.60
CA ALA A 134 -10.08 -1.43 -2.01
C ALA A 134 -8.67 -1.31 -2.61
N GLY A 135 -8.58 -1.17 -3.94
CA GLY A 135 -7.33 -1.12 -4.70
C GLY A 135 -6.41 0.05 -4.36
N TYR A 136 -6.94 1.13 -3.78
CA TYR A 136 -6.11 2.21 -3.26
C TYR A 136 -5.10 1.73 -2.21
N GLY A 137 -5.46 0.72 -1.40
CA GLY A 137 -4.57 0.18 -0.38
C GLY A 137 -3.26 -0.36 -0.97
N GLU A 138 -3.35 -1.12 -2.06
CA GLU A 138 -2.19 -1.65 -2.79
C GLU A 138 -1.39 -0.53 -3.46
N ILE A 139 -2.06 0.45 -4.08
CA ILE A 139 -1.41 1.62 -4.70
C ILE A 139 -0.58 2.39 -3.67
N TRP A 140 -1.12 2.63 -2.49
CA TRP A 140 -0.42 3.35 -1.42
C TRP A 140 0.80 2.58 -0.90
N SER A 141 0.63 1.28 -0.62
CA SER A 141 1.73 0.43 -0.13
C SER A 141 2.87 0.30 -1.14
N SER A 142 2.56 0.15 -2.43
CA SER A 142 3.55 0.01 -3.51
C SER A 142 4.32 1.30 -3.74
N ARG A 143 3.63 2.45 -3.80
CA ARG A 143 4.28 3.78 -3.91
C ARG A 143 5.20 4.05 -2.72
N LEU A 144 4.75 3.73 -1.51
CA LEU A 144 5.55 3.95 -0.30
C LEU A 144 6.80 3.06 -0.26
N LEU A 145 6.67 1.76 -0.56
CA LEU A 145 7.83 0.87 -0.61
C LEU A 145 8.81 1.32 -1.70
N ALA A 146 8.31 1.66 -2.89
CA ALA A 146 9.14 2.11 -4.00
C ALA A 146 9.88 3.43 -3.72
N ALA A 147 9.30 4.32 -2.93
CA ALA A 147 9.96 5.58 -2.55
C ALA A 147 10.91 5.44 -1.36
N TYR A 148 10.80 4.36 -0.59
CA TYR A 148 11.69 4.07 0.52
C TYR A 148 12.94 3.31 0.08
N LEU A 149 12.82 2.43 -0.92
CA LEU A 149 13.93 1.76 -1.61
C LEU A 149 14.77 2.76 -2.41
#